data_AF-A0A5N8VD90-F1
#
_entry.id   AF-A0A5N8VD90-F1
#
_cell.length_a   1.000
_cell.length_b   1.000
_cell.length_c   1.000
_cell.angle_alpha   90.00
_cell.angle_beta   90.00
_cell.angle_gamma   90.00
#
_symmetry.space_group_name_H-M   'P 1'
#
loop_
_entity.id
_entity.type
_entity.pdbx_description
1 polymer ?
#
loop_
_entity_poly.entity_id
_entity_poly.type
_entity_poly.pdbx_seq_one_letter_code
_entity_poly.pdbx_strand_id
1 'polypeptide(L)'
;MHGALECLRTYALITQDTVTAPLRMHALTARAVRETVPDGALAITTRIAADAITNLWPRHDHEERELAALLRANVVHLDQLTRPALWESTTHPCIYAVSRSLTEAGLYQQAIEHDENTVRLTSSILGSNHPHTLVALGALVRTISGMPLGLRNAASWSIRRGI
;
A
#
# COMPACT_ATOMS: atom_id res chain seq x y z
N MET A 1 18.21 4.14 20.07
CA MET A 1 17.79 3.67 18.73
C MET A 1 18.99 3.34 17.83
N HIS A 2 20.02 4.19 17.77
CA HIS A 2 21.22 3.97 16.94
C HIS A 2 21.95 2.64 17.21
N GLY A 3 22.27 2.32 18.48
CA GLY A 3 23.00 1.09 18.82
C GLY A 3 22.26 -0.22 18.50
N ALA A 4 20.91 -0.21 18.50
CA ALA A 4 20.14 -1.40 18.10
C ALA A 4 20.25 -1.66 16.59
N LEU A 5 20.21 -0.60 15.78
CA LEU A 5 20.38 -0.70 14.33
C LEU A 5 21.82 -1.10 13.96
N GLU A 6 22.82 -0.60 14.68
CA GLU A 6 24.21 -1.04 14.50
C GLU A 6 24.40 -2.52 14.81
N CYS A 7 23.82 -3.03 15.91
CA CYS A 7 23.84 -4.46 16.21
C CYS A 7 23.20 -5.29 15.08
N LEU A 8 22.01 -4.90 14.62
CA LEU A 8 21.33 -5.60 13.51
C LEU A 8 22.15 -5.56 12.22
N ARG A 9 22.84 -4.45 11.93
CA ARG A 9 23.74 -4.33 10.77
C ARG A 9 24.96 -5.23 10.91
N THR A 10 25.53 -5.30 12.11
CA THR A 10 26.71 -6.13 12.43
C THR A 10 26.42 -7.62 12.24
N TYR A 11 25.20 -8.05 12.60
CA TYR A 11 24.73 -9.43 12.37
C TYR A 11 24.15 -9.68 10.98
N ALA A 12 24.29 -8.74 10.04
CA ALA A 12 23.74 -8.82 8.68
C ALA A 12 22.22 -9.13 8.66
N LEU A 13 21.48 -8.61 9.64
CA LEU A 13 20.02 -8.75 9.71
C LEU A 13 19.30 -7.62 8.96
N ILE A 14 19.98 -6.49 8.79
CA ILE A 14 19.57 -5.35 7.96
C ILE A 14 20.74 -4.88 7.10
N THR A 15 20.43 -4.37 5.91
CA THR A 15 21.40 -3.81 4.95
C THR A 15 20.99 -2.39 4.57
N GLN A 16 21.97 -1.52 4.38
CA GLN A 16 21.79 -0.14 3.93
C GLN A 16 22.94 0.23 3.00
N ASP A 17 22.64 0.52 1.74
CA ASP A 17 23.67 0.80 0.72
C ASP A 17 24.36 2.16 0.99
N THR A 18 23.58 3.18 1.39
CA THR A 18 24.07 4.50 1.76
C THR A 18 23.38 4.98 3.03
N VAL A 19 23.92 6.01 3.70
CA VAL A 19 23.32 6.56 4.94
C VAL A 19 21.89 7.09 4.71
N THR A 20 21.58 7.51 3.49
CA THR A 20 20.27 8.02 3.08
C THR A 20 19.38 6.97 2.41
N ALA A 21 19.95 5.83 2.01
CA ALA A 21 19.17 4.76 1.40
C ALA A 21 18.23 4.12 2.43
N PRO A 22 17.04 3.65 1.99
CA PRO A 22 16.14 2.92 2.85
C PRO A 22 16.80 1.64 3.37
N LEU A 23 16.51 1.32 4.63
CA LEU A 23 16.93 0.08 5.27
C LEU A 23 16.20 -1.11 4.63
N ARG A 24 16.94 -2.12 4.21
CA ARG A 24 16.39 -3.41 3.78
C ARG A 24 16.59 -4.44 4.87
N MET A 25 15.52 -5.15 5.24
CA MET A 25 15.56 -6.25 6.19
C MET A 25 15.49 -7.58 5.44
N HIS A 26 16.28 -8.57 5.87
CA HIS A 26 16.19 -9.91 5.30
C HIS A 26 14.85 -10.58 5.63
N ALA A 27 14.31 -11.34 4.68
CA ALA A 27 12.98 -11.96 4.81
C ALA A 27 12.86 -12.90 6.03
N LEU A 28 13.92 -13.63 6.38
CA LEU A 28 13.95 -14.51 7.56
C LEU A 28 13.90 -13.70 8.87
N THR A 29 14.64 -12.60 8.97
CA THR A 29 14.57 -11.67 10.11
C THR A 29 13.17 -11.07 10.23
N ALA A 30 12.61 -10.60 9.12
CA ALA A 30 11.26 -10.05 9.07
C ALA A 30 10.21 -11.07 9.52
N ARG A 31 10.40 -12.34 9.15
CA ARG A 31 9.54 -13.44 9.56
C ARG A 31 9.68 -13.75 11.05
N ALA A 32 10.90 -13.93 11.55
CA ALA A 32 11.16 -14.20 12.96
C ALA A 32 10.58 -13.10 13.87
N VAL A 33 10.76 -11.83 13.50
CA VAL A 33 10.16 -10.70 14.22
C VAL A 33 8.64 -10.82 14.26
N ARG A 34 7.99 -11.08 13.12
CA ARG A 34 6.52 -11.25 13.06
C ARG A 34 6.01 -12.42 13.89
N GLU A 35 6.71 -13.55 13.88
CA GLU A 35 6.35 -14.74 14.66
C GLU A 35 6.46 -14.50 16.18
N THR A 36 7.19 -13.47 16.62
CA THR A 36 7.27 -13.07 18.03
C THR A 36 6.24 -12.02 18.44
N VAL A 37 5.49 -11.44 17.50
CA VAL A 37 4.44 -10.45 17.81
C VAL A 37 3.20 -11.20 18.34
N PRO A 38 2.69 -10.85 19.53
CA PRO A 38 1.45 -11.44 20.03
C PRO A 38 0.26 -11.13 19.11
N ASP A 39 -0.64 -12.09 18.91
CA ASP A 39 -1.80 -11.96 18.00
C ASP A 39 -2.67 -10.72 18.30
N GLY A 40 -2.84 -10.37 19.58
CA GLY A 40 -3.59 -9.18 19.99
C GLY A 40 -2.90 -7.84 19.69
N ALA A 41 -1.58 -7.84 19.50
CA ALA A 41 -0.80 -6.65 19.15
C ALA A 41 -0.66 -6.48 17.64
N LEU A 42 -0.81 -7.56 16.85
CA LEU A 42 -0.58 -7.54 15.41
C LEU A 42 -1.42 -6.50 14.67
N ALA A 43 -2.72 -6.38 15.01
CA ALA A 43 -3.60 -5.40 14.37
C ALA A 43 -3.17 -3.95 14.68
N ILE A 44 -2.76 -3.68 15.93
CA ILE A 44 -2.29 -2.35 16.36
C ILE A 44 -0.96 -2.02 15.66
N THR A 45 0.00 -2.95 15.68
CA THR A 45 1.30 -2.78 15.03
C THR A 45 1.15 -2.58 13.52
N THR A 46 0.22 -3.29 12.89
CA THR A 46 -0.12 -3.13 11.47
C THR A 46 -0.57 -1.71 11.16
N ARG A 47 -1.52 -1.18 11.93
CA ARG A 47 -2.02 0.19 11.73
C ARG A 47 -0.95 1.24 11.96
N ILE A 48 -0.14 1.08 13.02
CA ILE A 48 1.00 1.97 13.29
C ILE A 48 2.00 1.94 12.12
N ALA A 49 2.31 0.75 11.59
CA ALA A 49 3.18 0.62 10.43
C ALA A 49 2.57 1.28 9.19
N ALA A 50 1.27 1.11 8.96
CA ALA A 50 0.56 1.75 7.85
C ALA A 50 0.54 3.28 7.97
N ASP A 51 0.35 3.83 9.17
CA ASP A 51 0.45 5.26 9.46
C ASP A 51 1.87 5.78 9.20
N ALA A 52 2.89 5.06 9.68
CA ALA A 52 4.29 5.42 9.45
C ALA A 52 4.64 5.44 7.96
N ILE A 53 4.24 4.41 7.21
CA ILE A 53 4.44 4.35 5.75
C ILE A 53 3.73 5.52 5.05
N THR A 54 2.50 5.85 5.47
CA THR A 54 1.73 6.95 4.89
C THR A 54 2.38 8.31 5.18
N ASN A 55 2.92 8.51 6.39
CA ASN A 55 3.61 9.73 6.77
C ASN A 55 4.97 9.91 6.08
N LEU A 56 5.62 8.81 5.69
CA LEU A 56 6.87 8.82 4.93
C LEU A 56 6.68 9.06 3.43
N TRP A 57 5.43 9.05 2.94
CA TRP A 57 5.17 9.24 1.53
C TRP A 57 5.63 10.64 1.07
N PRO A 58 6.40 10.74 -0.02
CA PRO A 58 6.82 12.05 -0.54
C PRO A 58 5.59 12.88 -0.95
N ARG A 59 5.70 14.21 -0.85
CA ARG A 59 4.65 15.13 -1.31
C ARG A 59 4.44 15.02 -2.81
N HIS A 60 5.53 14.81 -3.54
CA HIS A 60 5.49 14.54 -4.96
C HIS A 60 6.32 13.31 -5.30
N ASP A 61 5.68 12.27 -5.80
CA ASP A 61 6.33 11.01 -6.15
C ASP A 61 7.48 11.17 -7.18
N HIS A 62 7.44 12.22 -8.01
CA HIS A 62 8.48 12.46 -9.02
C HIS A 62 9.81 12.94 -8.42
N GLU A 63 9.80 13.52 -7.22
CA GLU A 63 11.01 13.94 -6.50
C GLU A 63 11.79 12.72 -5.99
N GLU A 64 11.09 11.68 -5.52
CA GLU A 64 11.68 10.47 -4.92
C GLU A 64 11.04 9.18 -5.45
N ARG A 65 11.15 8.96 -6.78
CA ARG A 65 10.47 7.85 -7.47
C ARG A 65 10.77 6.47 -6.91
N GLU A 66 12.02 6.22 -6.52
CA GLU A 66 12.44 4.94 -5.95
C GLU A 66 11.84 4.71 -4.55
N LEU A 67 11.85 5.74 -3.70
CA LEU A 67 11.21 5.68 -2.39
C LEU A 67 9.72 5.43 -2.53
N ALA A 68 9.02 6.18 -3.39
CA ALA A 68 7.60 5.97 -3.65
C ALA A 68 7.30 4.54 -4.11
N ALA A 69 8.13 3.96 -4.99
CA ALA A 69 8.00 2.56 -5.41
C ALA A 69 8.17 1.56 -4.26
N LEU A 70 9.14 1.80 -3.37
CA LEU A 70 9.36 0.97 -2.18
C LEU A 70 8.20 1.09 -1.18
N LEU A 71 7.67 2.30 -0.96
CA LEU A 71 6.52 2.51 -0.09
C LEU A 71 5.26 1.81 -0.64
N ARG A 72 5.01 1.87 -1.96
CA ARG A 72 3.95 1.08 -2.61
C ARG A 72 4.10 -0.41 -2.35
N ALA A 73 5.30 -0.96 -2.58
CA ALA A 73 5.58 -2.37 -2.34
C ALA A 73 5.38 -2.77 -0.87
N ASN A 74 5.79 -1.91 0.06
CA ASN A 74 5.62 -2.15 1.50
C ASN A 74 4.15 -2.15 1.92
N VAL A 75 3.31 -1.23 1.40
CA VAL A 75 1.86 -1.26 1.68
C VAL A 75 1.21 -2.52 1.12
N VAL A 76 1.54 -2.92 -0.11
CA VAL A 76 1.01 -4.15 -0.72
C VAL A 76 1.42 -5.38 0.09
N HIS A 77 2.66 -5.43 0.55
CA HIS A 77 3.13 -6.54 1.38
C HIS A 77 2.47 -6.56 2.76
N LEU A 78 2.33 -5.39 3.40
CA LEU A 78 1.62 -5.25 4.67
C LEU A 78 0.18 -5.73 4.53
N ASP A 79 -0.53 -5.24 3.51
CA ASP A 79 -1.89 -5.66 3.19
C ASP A 79 -2.02 -7.18 3.07
N GLN A 80 -1.21 -7.82 2.22
CA GLN A 80 -1.26 -9.27 2.01
C GLN A 80 -1.08 -10.08 3.30
N LEU A 81 -0.29 -9.59 4.24
CA LEU A 81 0.00 -10.27 5.50
C LEU A 81 -1.07 -10.05 6.57
N THR A 82 -1.76 -8.91 6.53
CA THR A 82 -2.60 -8.44 7.64
C THR A 82 -3.95 -7.94 7.15
N ARG A 83 -4.50 -8.53 6.08
CA ARG A 83 -5.76 -8.11 5.45
C ARG A 83 -6.91 -7.88 6.45
N PRO A 84 -7.16 -8.73 7.47
CA PRO A 84 -8.19 -8.42 8.45
C PRO A 84 -7.97 -7.03 9.09
N ALA A 85 -6.75 -6.74 9.53
CA ALA A 85 -6.42 -5.54 10.29
C ALA A 85 -6.50 -4.22 9.52
N LEU A 86 -6.33 -4.22 8.19
CA LEU A 86 -6.41 -3.00 7.36
C LEU A 86 -7.80 -2.76 6.76
N TRP A 87 -8.68 -3.76 6.79
CA TRP A 87 -9.99 -3.71 6.12
C TRP A 87 -11.18 -3.86 7.08
N GLU A 88 -11.00 -4.47 8.25
CA GLU A 88 -12.04 -4.58 9.27
C GLU A 88 -12.34 -3.21 9.91
N SER A 89 -13.63 -2.94 10.18
CA SER A 89 -14.21 -1.68 10.68
C SER A 89 -14.11 -0.47 9.73
N THR A 90 -12.92 -0.10 9.28
CA THR A 90 -12.67 1.05 8.40
C THR A 90 -11.43 0.78 7.56
N THR A 91 -11.53 0.96 6.24
CA THR A 91 -10.39 0.75 5.34
C THR A 91 -9.31 1.80 5.62
N HIS A 92 -8.10 1.33 5.89
CA HIS A 92 -6.99 2.22 6.23
C HIS A 92 -6.62 3.17 5.06
N PRO A 93 -6.38 4.47 5.30
CA PRO A 93 -6.06 5.43 4.24
C PRO A 93 -4.85 5.07 3.36
N CYS A 94 -3.91 4.30 3.90
CA CYS A 94 -2.72 3.83 3.18
C CYS A 94 -3.06 3.04 1.91
N ILE A 95 -4.20 2.33 1.88
CA ILE A 95 -4.64 1.57 0.70
C ILE A 95 -4.92 2.51 -0.48
N TYR A 96 -5.51 3.68 -0.22
CA TYR A 96 -5.78 4.69 -1.25
C TYR A 96 -4.52 5.49 -1.63
N ALA A 97 -3.53 5.58 -0.74
CA ALA A 97 -2.25 6.23 -1.05
C ALA A 97 -1.50 5.48 -2.16
N VAL A 98 -1.58 4.14 -2.18
CA VAL A 98 -1.00 3.31 -3.26
C VAL A 98 -1.63 3.65 -4.61
N SER A 99 -2.96 3.69 -4.70
CA SER A 99 -3.69 4.07 -5.92
C SER A 99 -3.29 5.45 -6.44
N ARG A 100 -3.26 6.45 -5.55
CA ARG A 100 -2.85 7.81 -5.89
C ARG A 100 -1.43 7.83 -6.44
N SER A 101 -0.51 7.16 -5.76
CA SER A 101 0.89 7.05 -6.16
C SER A 101 1.08 6.34 -7.52
N LEU A 102 0.36 5.25 -7.77
CA LEU A 102 0.37 4.58 -9.07
C LEU A 102 -0.13 5.51 -10.19
N THR A 103 -1.19 6.27 -9.93
CA THR A 103 -1.75 7.24 -10.88
C THR A 103 -0.77 8.38 -11.18
N GLU A 104 -0.15 8.95 -10.14
CA GLU A 104 0.87 10.00 -10.28
C GLU A 104 2.12 9.51 -11.02
N ALA A 105 2.48 8.23 -10.87
CA ALA A 105 3.56 7.59 -11.62
C ALA A 105 3.18 7.19 -13.07
N GLY A 106 1.93 7.43 -13.49
CA GLY A 106 1.44 7.04 -14.82
C GLY A 106 1.20 5.52 -14.99
N LEU A 107 1.24 4.76 -13.91
CA LEU A 107 1.01 3.31 -13.87
C LEU A 107 -0.49 2.99 -13.80
N TYR A 108 -1.26 3.57 -14.73
CA TYR A 108 -2.72 3.59 -14.63
C TYR A 108 -3.38 2.21 -14.64
N GLN A 109 -2.81 1.23 -15.36
CA GLN A 109 -3.36 -0.13 -15.36
C GLN A 109 -3.25 -0.79 -13.97
N GLN A 110 -2.09 -0.67 -13.32
CA GLN A 110 -1.90 -1.18 -11.96
C GLN A 110 -2.80 -0.45 -10.96
N ALA A 111 -2.99 0.85 -11.14
CA ALA A 111 -3.92 1.63 -10.32
C ALA A 111 -5.36 1.14 -10.45
N ILE A 112 -5.84 0.86 -11.68
CA ILE A 112 -7.18 0.29 -11.89
C ILE A 112 -7.31 -1.08 -11.25
N GLU A 113 -6.37 -2.00 -11.48
CA GLU A 113 -6.43 -3.34 -10.89
C GLU A 113 -6.47 -3.28 -9.35
N HIS A 114 -5.70 -2.38 -8.76
CA HIS A 114 -5.69 -2.13 -7.32
C HIS A 114 -7.01 -1.52 -6.82
N ASP A 115 -7.54 -0.52 -7.53
CA ASP A 115 -8.80 0.17 -7.19
C ASP A 115 -10.01 -0.78 -7.34
N GLU A 116 -10.08 -1.58 -8.40
CA GLU A 116 -11.13 -2.59 -8.60
C GLU A 116 -11.10 -3.66 -7.49
N ASN A 117 -9.91 -4.13 -7.11
CA ASN A 117 -9.76 -5.04 -5.97
C ASN A 117 -10.23 -4.37 -4.68
N THR A 118 -9.90 -3.10 -4.48
CA THR A 118 -10.31 -2.33 -3.30
C THR A 118 -11.82 -2.19 -3.23
N VAL A 119 -12.49 -1.78 -4.33
CA VAL A 119 -13.96 -1.68 -4.40
C VAL A 119 -14.62 -3.03 -4.10
N ARG A 120 -14.10 -4.13 -4.67
CA ARG A 120 -14.63 -5.48 -4.43
C ARG A 120 -14.52 -5.86 -2.94
N LEU A 121 -13.36 -5.63 -2.33
CA LEU A 121 -13.12 -5.95 -0.93
C LEU A 121 -13.97 -5.10 0.02
N THR A 122 -14.01 -3.77 -0.16
CA THR A 122 -14.84 -2.89 0.69
C THR A 122 -16.32 -3.20 0.53
N SER A 123 -16.79 -3.49 -0.69
CA SER A 123 -18.18 -3.89 -0.93
C SER A 123 -18.54 -5.19 -0.24
N SER A 124 -17.63 -6.18 -0.25
CA SER A 124 -17.84 -7.47 0.40
C SER A 124 -17.81 -7.39 1.92
N ILE A 125 -16.97 -6.54 2.50
CA ILE A 125 -16.75 -6.46 3.96
C ILE A 125 -17.73 -5.46 4.60
N LEU A 126 -17.93 -4.30 3.99
CA LEU A 126 -18.65 -3.17 4.58
C LEU A 126 -20.00 -2.88 3.88
N GLY A 127 -20.23 -3.48 2.71
CA GLY A 127 -21.39 -3.22 1.87
C GLY A 127 -21.15 -2.18 0.76
N SER A 128 -21.98 -2.22 -0.27
CA SER A 128 -21.87 -1.37 -1.46
C SER A 128 -22.09 0.13 -1.19
N ASN A 129 -22.98 0.45 -0.23
CA ASN A 129 -23.33 1.83 0.11
C ASN A 129 -22.48 2.43 1.24
N HIS A 130 -21.46 1.70 1.70
CA HIS A 130 -20.58 2.18 2.77
C HIS A 130 -19.70 3.34 2.27
N PRO A 131 -19.45 4.39 3.09
CA PRO A 131 -18.60 5.52 2.69
C PRO A 131 -17.23 5.11 2.14
N HIS A 132 -16.59 4.08 2.68
CA HIS A 132 -15.30 3.57 2.16
C HIS A 132 -15.41 2.95 0.76
N THR A 133 -16.51 2.28 0.45
CA THR A 133 -16.76 1.76 -0.91
C THR A 133 -16.92 2.91 -1.90
N LEU A 134 -17.58 4.00 -1.51
CA LEU A 134 -17.67 5.21 -2.32
C LEU A 134 -16.31 5.91 -2.50
N VAL A 135 -15.47 5.93 -1.47
CA VAL A 135 -14.09 6.44 -1.57
C VAL A 135 -13.26 5.61 -2.54
N ALA A 136 -13.37 4.27 -2.48
CA ALA A 136 -12.70 3.37 -3.41
C ALA A 136 -13.17 3.59 -4.86
N LEU A 137 -14.47 3.77 -5.08
CA LEU A 137 -15.01 4.14 -6.39
C LEU A 137 -14.50 5.50 -6.86
N GLY A 138 -14.42 6.48 -5.96
CA GLY A 138 -13.86 7.79 -6.26
C GLY A 138 -12.38 7.72 -6.68
N ALA A 139 -11.61 6.84 -6.05
CA ALA A 139 -10.23 6.56 -6.45
C ALA A 139 -10.15 5.99 -7.87
N LEU A 140 -10.98 4.97 -8.17
CA LEU A 140 -11.06 4.37 -9.50
C LEU A 140 -11.42 5.40 -10.58
N VAL A 141 -12.44 6.22 -10.32
CA VAL A 141 -12.88 7.27 -11.26
C VAL A 141 -11.78 8.31 -11.49
N ARG A 142 -11.04 8.69 -10.45
CA ARG A 142 -9.90 9.60 -10.56
C ARG A 142 -8.79 8.99 -11.43
N THR A 143 -8.46 7.72 -11.22
CA THR A 143 -7.46 6.99 -12.03
C THR A 143 -7.84 7.01 -13.50
N ILE A 144 -9.08 6.63 -13.83
CA ILE A 144 -9.59 6.65 -15.21
C ILE A 144 -9.63 8.06 -15.80
N SER A 145 -9.97 9.05 -14.97
CA SER A 145 -10.01 10.46 -15.37
C SER A 145 -8.63 11.07 -15.56
N GLY A 146 -7.57 10.48 -15.01
CA GLY A 146 -6.19 10.86 -15.26
C GLY A 146 -5.58 10.18 -16.50
N MET A 147 -6.18 9.10 -17.01
CA MET A 147 -5.64 8.36 -18.15
C MET A 147 -5.65 9.17 -19.46
N PRO A 148 -4.61 9.02 -20.31
CA PRO A 148 -4.64 9.48 -21.69
C PRO A 148 -5.81 8.85 -22.47
N LEU A 149 -6.41 9.61 -23.40
CA LEU A 149 -7.60 9.19 -24.16
C LEU A 149 -7.43 7.82 -24.86
N GLY A 150 -6.22 7.47 -25.30
CA GLY A 150 -5.93 6.18 -25.93
C GLY A 150 -6.07 4.96 -24.99
N LEU A 151 -5.87 5.13 -23.68
CA LEU A 151 -5.97 4.04 -22.69
C LEU A 151 -7.38 3.89 -22.09
N ARG A 152 -8.20 4.95 -22.15
CA ARG A 152 -9.57 4.93 -21.61
C ARG A 152 -10.49 3.94 -22.33
N ASN A 153 -10.30 3.78 -23.64
CA ASN A 153 -11.10 2.88 -24.44
C ASN A 153 -10.93 1.42 -23.99
N ALA A 154 -9.73 1.01 -23.55
CA ALA A 154 -9.46 -0.33 -23.04
C ALA A 154 -10.08 -0.56 -21.66
N ALA A 155 -10.01 0.42 -20.76
CA ALA A 155 -10.60 0.33 -19.42
C ALA A 155 -12.14 0.26 -19.43
N SER A 156 -12.80 0.94 -20.38
CA SER A 156 -14.27 0.91 -20.51
C SER A 156 -14.85 -0.48 -20.82
N TRP A 157 -14.05 -1.39 -21.38
CA TRP A 157 -14.47 -2.77 -21.66
C TRP A 157 -14.46 -3.66 -20.40
N SER A 158 -13.63 -3.36 -19.41
CA SER A 158 -13.53 -4.14 -18.16
C SER A 158 -14.70 -3.83 -17.21
N ILE A 159 -15.05 -2.54 -17.08
CA ILE A 159 -16.13 -2.07 -16.19
C ILE A 159 -17.51 -2.56 -16.68
N ARG A 160 -17.73 -2.68 -18.00
CA ARG A 160 -18.99 -3.21 -18.56
C ARG A 160 -19.19 -4.72 -18.36
N ARG A 161 -18.17 -5.49 -17.98
CA ARG A 161 -18.29 -6.95 -17.75
C ARG A 161 -18.47 -7.32 -16.27
N GLY A 162 -18.36 -6.36 -15.36
CA GLY A 162 -18.36 -6.60 -13.92
C GLY A 162 -19.59 -6.10 -13.15
N ILE A 163 -20.66 -5.69 -13.84
CA ILE A 163 -21.96 -5.32 -13.25
C ILE A 163 -23.04 -6.22 -13.82
#